data_AF-A0A2W2AGD1-F1
#
_entry.id   AF-A0A2W2AGD1-F1
#
_cell.length_a   1.000
_cell.length_b   1.000
_cell.length_c   1.000
_cell.angle_alpha   90.00
_cell.angle_beta   90.00
_cell.angle_gamma   90.00
#
_symmetry.space_group_name_H-M   'P 1'
#
loop_
_entity.id
_entity.type
_entity.pdbx_description
1 polymer ?
#
loop_
_entity_poly.entity_id
_entity_poly.type
_entity_poly.pdbx_seq_one_letter_code
_entity_poly.pdbx_strand_id
1 'polypeptide(L)' 'MTTEQINNYRSLAALGLMPDDENPIFLFSQTNKNILLQLLNNDIDAKDIIRHELKCRGLNEEGRFVGFS' A
#
# COMPACT_ATOMS: atom_id res chain seq x y z
N MET A 1 0.56 4.37 10.66
CA MET A 1 -0.74 3.89 11.16
C MET A 1 -0.69 3.79 12.68
N THR A 2 -1.77 4.13 13.37
CA THR A 2 -1.91 3.91 14.82
C THR A 2 -2.36 2.48 15.12
N THR A 3 -2.15 2.03 16.35
CA THR A 3 -2.65 0.71 16.82
C THR A 3 -4.17 0.60 16.68
N GLU A 4 -4.89 1.69 16.95
CA GLU A 4 -6.34 1.76 16.79
C GLU A 4 -6.76 1.52 15.33
N GLN A 5 -6.10 2.19 14.37
CA GLN A 5 -6.36 1.97 12.94
C GLN A 5 -6.12 0.51 12.55
N ILE A 6 -5.01 -0.10 13.00
CA ILE A 6 -4.69 -1.51 12.73
C ILE A 6 -5.80 -2.42 13.25
N ASN A 7 -6.26 -2.21 14.48
CA ASN A 7 -7.30 -3.02 15.09
C ASN A 7 -8.63 -2.86 14.36
N ASN A 8 -8.96 -1.64 13.92
CA ASN A 8 -10.17 -1.41 13.12
C ASN A 8 -10.15 -2.19 11.79
N TYR A 9 -9.04 -2.14 11.03
CA TYR A 9 -8.91 -2.91 9.79
C TYR A 9 -9.07 -4.42 10.04
N ARG A 10 -8.46 -4.94 11.11
CA ARG A 10 -8.59 -6.36 11.48
C ARG A 10 -10.01 -6.74 11.84
N SER A 11 -10.72 -5.91 12.61
CA SER A 11 -12.12 -6.16 12.99
C SER A 11 -13.05 -6.16 11.78
N LEU A 12 -12.91 -5.18 10.87
CA LEU A 12 -13.72 -5.10 9.66
C LEU A 12 -13.49 -6.31 8.73
N ALA A 13 -12.24 -6.72 8.57
CA ALA A 13 -11.89 -7.92 7.80
C ALA A 13 -12.47 -9.20 8.43
N ALA A 14 -12.37 -9.36 9.76
CA ALA A 14 -12.92 -10.52 10.46
C ALA A 14 -14.46 -10.63 10.36
N LEU A 15 -15.15 -9.49 10.25
CA LEU A 15 -16.60 -9.43 10.04
C LEU A 15 -17.00 -9.59 8.56
N GLY A 16 -16.05 -9.68 7.63
CA GLY A 16 -16.33 -9.74 6.19
C GLY A 16 -16.86 -8.43 5.60
N LEU A 17 -16.65 -7.30 6.30
CA LEU A 17 -17.13 -5.98 5.89
C LEU A 17 -16.10 -5.19 5.07
N MET A 18 -14.93 -5.77 4.84
CA MET A 18 -13.82 -5.15 4.13
C MET A 18 -13.29 -6.09 3.07
N PRO A 19 -13.34 -5.70 1.78
CA PRO A 19 -12.65 -6.40 0.71
C PRO A 19 -11.13 -6.45 0.92
N ASP A 20 -10.50 -7.53 0.46
CA ASP A 20 -9.05 -7.74 0.62
C ASP A 20 -8.20 -6.70 -0.14
N ASP A 21 -8.69 -6.22 -1.29
CA ASP A 21 -8.06 -5.20 -2.12
C ASP A 21 -8.16 -3.78 -1.53
N GLU A 22 -9.03 -3.58 -0.54
CA GLU A 22 -9.13 -2.35 0.25
C GLU A 22 -8.42 -2.44 1.62
N ASN A 23 -7.95 -3.63 2.01
CA ASN A 23 -7.37 -3.86 3.32
C ASN A 23 -5.84 -3.64 3.31
N PRO A 24 -5.32 -2.51 3.83
CA PRO A 24 -3.89 -2.24 3.82
C PRO A 24 -3.09 -3.25 4.64
N ILE A 25 -3.67 -3.83 5.70
CA ILE A 25 -2.99 -4.85 6.51
C ILE A 25 -2.77 -6.12 5.68
N PHE A 26 -3.79 -6.52 4.92
CA PHE A 26 -3.70 -7.69 4.05
C PHE A 26 -2.72 -7.45 2.91
N LEU A 27 -2.87 -6.33 2.19
CA LEU A 27 -2.00 -5.98 1.07
C LEU A 27 -0.51 -5.95 1.47
N PHE A 28 -0.17 -5.31 2.59
CA PHE A 28 1.22 -5.26 3.06
C PHE A 28 1.71 -6.58 3.68
N SER A 29 0.81 -7.47 4.13
CA SER A 29 1.20 -8.81 4.61
C SER A 29 1.70 -9.72 3.49
N GLN A 30 1.32 -9.44 2.24
CA GLN A 30 1.82 -10.15 1.06
C GLN A 30 3.18 -9.61 0.58
N THR A 31 3.64 -8.49 1.10
CA THR A 31 4.91 -7.87 0.71
C THR A 31 6.10 -8.67 1.22
N ASN A 32 7.11 -8.87 0.36
CA ASN A 32 8.33 -9.59 0.73
C ASN A 32 9.06 -8.94 1.92
N LYS A 33 9.47 -9.76 2.90
CA LYS A 33 10.21 -9.34 4.09
C LYS A 33 11.41 -8.42 3.78
N ASN A 34 12.20 -8.73 2.74
CA ASN A 34 13.40 -7.96 2.43
C ASN A 34 13.05 -6.55 1.92
N ILE A 35 11.94 -6.41 1.17
CA ILE A 35 11.44 -5.10 0.73
C ILE A 35 11.01 -4.28 1.95
N LEU A 36 10.31 -4.89 2.91
CA LEU A 36 9.92 -4.22 4.16
C LEU A 36 11.14 -3.72 4.95
N LEU A 37 12.21 -4.50 5.01
CA LEU A 37 13.46 -4.10 5.67
C LEU A 37 14.15 -2.95 4.93
N GLN A 38 14.21 -3.00 3.60
CA GLN A 38 14.78 -1.92 2.79
C GLN A 38 14.01 -0.61 2.98
N LEU A 39 12.67 -0.66 3.02
CA LEU A 39 11.84 0.51 3.33
C LEU A 39 12.08 1.04 4.74
N LEU A 40 12.23 0.16 5.73
CA LEU A 40 12.49 0.55 7.12
C LEU A 40 13.85 1.22 7.30
N ASN A 41 14.86 0.76 6.56
CA ASN A 41 16.22 1.29 6.62
C ASN A 41 16.43 2.54 5.75
N ASN A 42 15.43 2.95 4.97
CA ASN A 42 15.54 3.96 3.90
C ASN A 42 16.53 3.59 2.79
N ASP A 43 16.77 2.30 2.56
CA ASP A 43 17.56 1.81 1.41
C ASP A 43 16.81 2.05 0.09
N ILE A 44 15.48 2.10 0.15
CA ILE A 44 14.59 2.50 -0.94
C ILE A 44 13.52 3.47 -0.42
N ASP A 45 13.22 4.53 -1.19
CA ASP A 45 12.17 5.49 -0.84
C ASP A 45 10.80 4.93 -1.24
N ALA A 46 9.91 4.81 -0.26
CA ALA A 46 8.52 4.39 -0.46
C ALA A 46 7.80 5.25 -1.51
N LYS A 47 8.05 6.57 -1.53
CA LYS A 47 7.41 7.49 -2.48
C LYS A 47 7.82 7.21 -3.91
N ASP A 48 9.06 6.82 -4.14
CA ASP A 48 9.54 6.51 -5.50
C ASP A 48 8.90 5.23 -6.04
N ILE A 49 8.73 4.22 -5.20
CA ILE A 49 7.99 3.00 -5.56
C ILE A 49 6.54 3.33 -5.87
N ILE A 50 5.89 4.15 -5.03
CA ILE A 50 4.51 4.57 -5.24
C ILE A 50 4.37 5.35 -6.56
N ARG A 51 5.25 6.30 -6.84
CA ARG A 51 5.26 7.06 -8.10
C ARG A 51 5.43 6.14 -9.31
N HIS A 52 6.36 5.19 -9.22
CA HIS A 52 6.58 4.23 -10.30
C HIS A 52 5.33 3.39 -10.56
N GLU A 53 4.71 2.86 -9.52
CA GLU A 53 3.48 2.06 -9.64
C GLU A 53 2.30 2.88 -10.19
N LEU A 54 2.13 4.12 -9.72
CA LEU A 54 1.13 5.04 -10.27
C LEU A 54 1.38 5.30 -11.76
N LYS A 55 2.63 5.56 -12.15
CA LYS A 55 3.01 5.75 -13.55
C LYS A 55 2.70 4.51 -14.40
N CYS A 56 3.00 3.30 -13.91
CA CYS A 56 2.68 2.05 -14.58
C CYS A 56 1.16 1.85 -14.80
N ARG A 57 0.33 2.48 -13.97
CA ARG A 57 -1.14 2.53 -14.09
C ARG A 57 -1.64 3.73 -14.90
N GLY A 58 -0.72 4.56 -15.42
CA GLY A 58 -1.04 5.78 -16.15
C GLY A 58 -1.58 6.90 -15.27
N LEU A 59 -1.24 6.92 -13.98
CA LEU A 59 -1.71 7.88 -12.99
C LEU A 59 -0.59 8.86 -12.59
N ASN A 60 -0.95 10.11 -12.26
CA ASN A 60 -0.06 11.09 -11.64
C ASN A 60 -0.08 10.98 -10.09
N GLU A 61 0.68 11.83 -9.39
CA GLU A 61 0.76 11.85 -7.93
C GLU A 61 -0.56 12.22 -7.22
N GLU A 62 -1.50 12.84 -7.95
CA GLU A 62 -2.84 13.16 -7.46
C GLU A 62 -3.84 12.01 -7.71
N GLY A 63 -3.38 10.90 -8.31
CA GLY A 63 -4.21 9.76 -8.69
C GLY A 63 -5.05 10.01 -9.95
N ARG A 64 -4.78 11.06 -10.73
CA ARG A 64 -5.49 11.36 -11.98
C ARG A 64 -4.87 10.61 -13.14
N PHE A 65 -5.70 10.05 -14.01
CA PHE A 65 -5.24 9.40 -15.23
C PHE A 65 -4.65 10.41 -16.21
N VAL A 66 -3.39 10.18 -16.62
CA VAL A 66 -2.60 10.99 -17.55
C VAL A 66 -2.06 10.17 -18.73
N GLY A 67 -2.42 8.88 -18.83
CA GLY A 67 -1.96 7.98 -19.87
C GLY A 67 -0.60 7.33 -19.57
N PHE A 68 -0.19 6.41 -20.46
CA PHE A 68 1.10 5.72 -20.37
C PHE A 68 2.14 6.50 -21.18
N SER A 69 3.16 7.03 -20.52
CA SER A 69 4.23 7.83 -21.14
C SER A 69 5.63 7.35 -20.78
#